data_AF-A0A6A7LGC6-F1
#
_entry.id   AF-A0A6A7LGC6-F1
#
_cell.length_a   1.000
_cell.length_b   1.000
_cell.length_c   1.000
_cell.angle_alpha   90.00
_cell.angle_beta   90.00
_cell.angle_gamma   90.00
#
_symmetry.space_group_name_H-M   'P 1'
#
loop_
_entity.id
_entity.type
_entity.pdbx_description
1 polymer ?
#
loop_
_entity_poly.entity_id
_entity_poly.type
_entity_poly.pdbx_seq_one_letter_code
_entity_poly.pdbx_strand_id
1 'polypeptide(L)'
;MGLTFGEDIDNVLTSSMPKWKEIDDKIKNNANFANNKILLLAHSTVKYKLELAFFHVVVLNKAYNLGPSHAKTLLKRGMMENIIVNLASTLDAIAHEINQINGFCIEFHKVAIDHGHRDGMRKHCMRCKLDVKNNHLAKYVRAELPRRNSNQINPDHWYFDFQGYRNQMIHRTIYVLLLEPGRDFFQTALVNLIHRLTELVMSAIT
;
A
#
# COMPACT_ATOMS: atom_id res chain seq x y z
N MET A 1 -13.87 9.23 -30.26
CA MET A 1 -14.33 9.63 -28.92
C MET A 1 -13.13 9.99 -28.09
N GLY A 2 -12.95 11.29 -27.80
CA GLY A 2 -11.92 11.76 -26.87
C GLY A 2 -12.35 11.42 -25.44
N LEU A 3 -11.43 10.88 -24.65
CA LEU A 3 -11.68 10.59 -23.25
C LEU A 3 -11.52 11.90 -22.46
N THR A 4 -12.63 12.47 -21.99
CA THR A 4 -12.63 13.59 -21.05
C THR A 4 -12.22 13.07 -19.68
N PHE A 5 -10.94 13.22 -19.35
CA PHE A 5 -10.33 12.62 -18.15
C PHE A 5 -10.23 13.57 -16.94
N GLY A 6 -10.24 14.90 -17.15
CA GLY A 6 -9.83 15.87 -16.12
C GLY A 6 -10.75 15.97 -14.90
N GLU A 7 -12.00 16.37 -15.09
CA GLU A 7 -12.88 16.75 -13.97
C GLU A 7 -13.40 15.57 -13.14
N ASP A 8 -13.63 14.41 -13.76
CA ASP A 8 -14.11 13.21 -13.05
C ASP A 8 -13.02 12.54 -12.20
N ILE A 9 -11.75 12.61 -12.62
CA ILE A 9 -10.65 11.95 -11.90
C ILE A 9 -10.30 12.72 -10.64
N ASP A 10 -10.24 14.06 -10.72
CA ASP A 10 -9.89 14.91 -9.58
C ASP A 10 -10.92 14.82 -8.45
N ASN A 11 -12.22 14.76 -8.77
CA ASN A 11 -13.30 14.63 -7.78
C ASN A 11 -13.34 13.25 -7.11
N VAL A 12 -12.97 12.18 -7.83
CA VAL A 12 -12.95 10.81 -7.31
C VAL A 12 -11.69 10.55 -6.48
N LEU A 13 -10.55 11.16 -6.84
CA LEU A 13 -9.31 11.17 -6.06
C LEU A 13 -9.46 11.89 -4.72
N THR A 14 -10.10 13.07 -4.70
CA THR A 14 -10.23 13.89 -3.49
C THR A 14 -11.20 13.33 -2.45
N SER A 15 -12.17 12.51 -2.85
CA SER A 15 -13.18 11.93 -1.95
C SER A 15 -12.80 10.59 -1.33
N SER A 16 -11.85 9.85 -1.92
CA SER A 16 -11.51 8.46 -1.53
C SER A 16 -10.15 8.32 -0.83
N MET A 17 -9.34 9.38 -0.86
CA MET A 17 -8.03 9.45 -0.20
C MET A 17 -8.21 9.94 1.24
N PRO A 18 -7.29 9.60 2.17
CA PRO A 18 -7.34 10.16 3.51
C PRO A 18 -7.36 11.68 3.43
N LYS A 19 -7.89 12.32 4.47
CA LYS A 19 -7.76 13.77 4.63
C LYS A 19 -6.30 14.11 4.91
N TRP A 20 -5.44 14.05 3.88
CA TRP A 20 -4.00 14.28 3.96
C TRP A 20 -3.68 15.59 4.64
N LYS A 21 -4.52 16.62 4.43
CA LYS A 21 -4.40 17.90 5.12
C LYS A 21 -4.44 17.75 6.65
N GLU A 22 -5.38 16.97 7.18
CA GLU A 22 -5.46 16.74 8.64
C GLU A 22 -4.23 15.98 9.17
N ILE A 23 -3.65 15.10 8.36
CA ILE A 23 -2.45 14.34 8.71
C ILE A 23 -1.20 15.23 8.64
N ASP A 24 -1.05 15.99 7.56
CA ASP A 24 -0.02 16.99 7.35
C ASP A 24 0.00 17.98 8.52
N ASP A 25 -1.17 18.47 8.91
CA ASP A 25 -1.33 19.41 10.02
C ASP A 25 -0.91 18.76 11.34
N LYS A 26 -1.24 17.48 11.59
CA LYS A 26 -0.77 16.76 12.78
C LYS A 26 0.75 16.61 12.84
N ILE A 27 1.40 16.28 11.72
CA ILE A 27 2.86 16.14 11.67
C ILE A 27 3.53 17.50 11.87
N LYS A 28 3.05 18.54 11.16
CA LYS A 28 3.62 19.90 11.21
C LYS A 28 3.42 20.58 12.56
N ASN A 29 2.31 20.33 13.24
CA ASN A 29 2.00 20.94 14.53
C ASN A 29 2.59 20.17 15.73
N ASN A 30 3.14 18.97 15.50
CA ASN A 30 3.80 18.21 16.56
C ASN A 30 5.26 18.63 16.69
N ALA A 31 5.64 19.21 17.83
CA ALA A 31 7.01 19.70 18.09
C ALA A 31 8.10 18.63 17.90
N ASN A 32 7.79 17.35 18.12
CA ASN A 32 8.74 16.24 17.94
C ASN A 32 8.97 15.88 16.46
N PHE A 33 8.02 16.26 15.58
CA PHE A 33 7.98 15.79 14.19
C PHE A 33 8.08 16.92 13.16
N ALA A 34 7.75 18.15 13.53
CA ALA A 34 7.66 19.32 12.64
C ALA A 34 8.92 19.54 11.80
N ASN A 35 10.11 19.21 12.34
CA ASN A 35 11.40 19.35 11.68
C ASN A 35 12.02 18.03 11.21
N ASN A 36 11.30 16.91 11.32
CA ASN A 36 11.79 15.61 10.89
C ASN A 36 11.65 15.46 9.36
N LYS A 37 12.71 15.83 8.64
CA LYS A 37 12.76 15.76 7.17
C LYS A 37 12.51 14.35 6.61
N ILE A 38 12.97 13.30 7.31
CA ILE A 38 12.80 11.91 6.85
C ILE A 38 11.32 11.51 6.95
N LEU A 39 10.67 11.87 8.06
CA LEU A 39 9.24 11.63 8.25
C LEU A 39 8.40 12.39 7.22
N LEU A 40 8.68 13.68 7.00
CA LEU A 40 7.96 14.51 6.01
C LEU A 40 8.11 13.96 4.58
N LEU A 41 9.30 13.47 4.22
CA LEU A 41 9.56 12.86 2.92
C LEU A 41 8.84 11.52 2.79
N ALA A 42 8.91 10.66 3.82
CA ALA A 42 8.17 9.40 3.85
C ALA A 42 6.67 9.66 3.68
N HIS A 43 6.13 10.64 4.39
CA HIS A 43 4.74 11.05 4.32
C HIS A 43 4.29 11.50 2.95
N SER A 44 5.04 12.41 2.34
CA SER A 44 4.77 12.85 0.96
C SER A 44 4.85 11.67 -0.02
N THR A 45 5.79 10.76 0.20
CA THR A 45 5.98 9.56 -0.65
C THR A 45 4.79 8.60 -0.53
N VAL A 46 4.30 8.34 0.69
CA VAL A 46 3.11 7.52 0.93
C VAL A 46 1.90 8.13 0.20
N LYS A 47 1.69 9.45 0.36
CA LYS A 47 0.60 10.17 -0.31
C LYS A 47 0.62 9.96 -1.83
N TYR A 48 1.70 10.33 -2.50
CA TYR A 48 1.77 10.27 -3.95
C TYR A 48 1.65 8.84 -4.49
N LYS A 49 2.19 7.83 -3.79
CA LYS A 49 2.06 6.43 -4.20
C LYS A 49 0.63 5.91 -4.07
N LEU A 50 -0.09 6.30 -3.02
CA LEU A 50 -1.51 5.96 -2.89
C LEU A 50 -2.36 6.67 -3.96
N GLU A 51 -2.09 7.93 -4.25
CA GLU A 51 -2.78 8.69 -5.31
C GLU A 51 -2.55 8.04 -6.68
N LEU A 52 -1.30 7.62 -6.97
CA LEU A 52 -0.97 6.89 -8.19
C LEU A 52 -1.66 5.53 -8.25
N ALA A 53 -1.65 4.74 -7.17
CA ALA A 53 -2.36 3.45 -7.14
C ALA A 53 -3.85 3.64 -7.45
N PHE A 54 -4.47 4.66 -6.86
CA PHE A 54 -5.87 4.98 -7.09
C PHE A 54 -6.14 5.45 -8.52
N PHE A 55 -5.29 6.32 -9.09
CA PHE A 55 -5.39 6.72 -10.49
C PHE A 55 -5.43 5.49 -11.43
N HIS A 56 -4.52 4.53 -11.22
CA HIS A 56 -4.50 3.31 -12.02
C HIS A 56 -5.77 2.46 -11.82
N VAL A 57 -6.36 2.42 -10.62
CA VAL A 57 -7.66 1.77 -10.37
C VAL A 57 -8.76 2.45 -11.19
N VAL A 58 -8.82 3.79 -11.21
CA VAL A 58 -9.83 4.53 -12.00
C VAL A 58 -9.69 4.22 -13.49
N VAL A 59 -8.48 4.21 -14.02
CA VAL A 59 -8.21 3.87 -15.42
C VAL A 59 -8.58 2.42 -15.70
N LEU A 60 -8.23 1.49 -14.81
CA LEU A 60 -8.57 0.07 -14.92
C LEU A 60 -10.10 -0.13 -14.95
N ASN A 61 -10.84 0.57 -14.09
CA ASN A 61 -12.29 0.50 -14.03
C ASN A 61 -12.93 0.97 -15.33
N LYS A 62 -12.46 2.09 -15.89
CA LYS A 62 -12.89 2.56 -17.21
C LYS A 62 -12.55 1.55 -18.31
N ALA A 63 -11.38 0.92 -18.24
CA ALA A 63 -10.95 -0.07 -19.22
C ALA A 63 -11.79 -1.35 -19.20
N TYR A 64 -12.36 -1.75 -18.06
CA TYR A 64 -13.25 -2.91 -17.97
C TYR A 64 -14.56 -2.74 -18.74
N ASN A 65 -15.04 -1.50 -18.88
CA ASN A 65 -16.25 -1.17 -19.65
C ASN A 65 -16.02 -1.16 -21.16
N LEU A 66 -14.78 -1.32 -21.63
CA LEU A 66 -14.46 -1.35 -23.05
C LEU A 66 -14.61 -2.77 -23.62
N GLY A 67 -15.19 -2.88 -24.82
CA GLY A 67 -15.26 -4.16 -25.56
C GLY A 67 -13.87 -4.79 -25.76
N PRO A 68 -13.75 -6.13 -25.83
CA PRO A 68 -12.46 -6.83 -25.76
C PRO A 68 -11.54 -6.52 -26.97
N SER A 69 -10.24 -6.34 -26.70
CA SER A 69 -9.17 -6.33 -27.71
C SER A 69 -7.81 -6.62 -27.06
N HIS A 70 -6.80 -6.98 -27.86
CA HIS A 70 -5.45 -7.25 -27.37
C HIS A 70 -4.84 -6.02 -26.65
N ALA A 71 -4.91 -4.85 -27.27
CA ALA A 71 -4.43 -3.59 -26.67
C ALA A 71 -5.12 -3.27 -25.34
N LYS A 72 -6.44 -3.52 -25.23
CA LYS A 72 -7.18 -3.29 -23.98
C LYS A 72 -6.81 -4.30 -22.91
N THR A 73 -6.49 -5.53 -23.29
CA THR A 73 -5.98 -6.56 -22.37
C THR A 73 -4.62 -6.15 -21.80
N LEU A 74 -3.72 -5.66 -22.67
CA LEU A 74 -2.44 -5.10 -22.25
C LEU A 74 -2.61 -3.89 -21.31
N LEU A 75 -3.53 -2.98 -21.63
CA LEU A 75 -3.84 -1.83 -20.76
C LEU A 75 -4.30 -2.28 -19.36
N LYS A 76 -5.29 -3.17 -19.28
CA LYS A 76 -5.82 -3.68 -18.00
C LYS A 76 -4.70 -4.31 -17.15
N ARG A 77 -3.86 -5.12 -17.79
CA ARG A 77 -2.70 -5.73 -17.15
C ARG A 77 -1.69 -4.70 -16.66
N GLY A 78 -1.32 -3.75 -17.51
CA GLY A 78 -0.39 -2.68 -17.16
C GLY A 78 -0.89 -1.85 -15.97
N MET A 79 -2.18 -1.53 -15.93
CA MET A 79 -2.76 -0.83 -14.78
C MET A 79 -2.70 -1.67 -13.50
N MET A 80 -3.04 -2.96 -13.58
CA MET A 80 -2.97 -3.86 -12.42
C MET A 80 -1.53 -3.99 -11.87
N GLU A 81 -0.55 -4.15 -12.75
CA GLU A 81 0.86 -4.21 -12.36
C GLU A 81 1.30 -2.91 -11.67
N ASN A 82 0.93 -1.75 -12.22
CA ASN A 82 1.24 -0.45 -11.62
C ASN A 82 0.56 -0.25 -10.25
N ILE A 83 -0.67 -0.75 -10.06
CA ILE A 83 -1.35 -0.71 -8.75
C ILE A 83 -0.53 -1.49 -7.72
N ILE A 84 -0.17 -2.74 -8.02
CA ILE A 84 0.56 -3.61 -7.09
C ILE A 84 1.94 -3.02 -6.74
N VAL A 85 2.67 -2.49 -7.73
CA VAL A 85 3.97 -1.85 -7.50
C VAL A 85 3.83 -0.63 -6.59
N ASN A 86 2.86 0.24 -6.86
CA ASN A 86 2.65 1.44 -6.04
C ASN A 86 2.25 1.07 -4.60
N LEU A 87 1.34 0.12 -4.41
CA LEU A 87 0.91 -0.33 -3.08
C LEU A 87 2.04 -1.02 -2.29
N ALA A 88 2.86 -1.85 -2.95
CA ALA A 88 4.03 -2.46 -2.32
C ALA A 88 5.02 -1.40 -1.87
N SER A 89 5.29 -0.42 -2.74
CA SER A 89 6.19 0.68 -2.42
C SER A 89 5.61 1.62 -1.36
N THR A 90 4.29 1.78 -1.27
CA THR A 90 3.61 2.49 -0.17
C THR A 90 3.87 1.80 1.16
N LEU A 91 3.76 0.48 1.24
CA LEU A 91 4.03 -0.26 2.48
C LEU A 91 5.44 -0.03 3.01
N ASP A 92 6.44 0.04 2.12
CA ASP A 92 7.81 0.36 2.49
C ASP A 92 7.93 1.81 3.00
N ALA A 93 7.26 2.77 2.34
CA ALA A 93 7.24 4.16 2.79
C ALA A 93 6.54 4.32 4.16
N ILE A 94 5.44 3.60 4.41
CA ILE A 94 4.77 3.56 5.72
C ILE A 94 5.70 2.99 6.80
N ALA A 95 6.50 1.97 6.45
CA ALA A 95 7.48 1.42 7.38
C ALA A 95 8.48 2.50 7.85
N HIS A 96 8.89 3.41 6.96
CA HIS A 96 9.72 4.56 7.32
C HIS A 96 9.00 5.55 8.24
N GLU A 97 7.73 5.87 8.00
CA GLU A 97 6.96 6.74 8.90
C GLU A 97 6.90 6.15 10.32
N ILE A 98 6.50 4.89 10.44
CA ILE A 98 6.40 4.21 11.73
C ILE A 98 7.76 4.18 12.44
N ASN A 99 8.86 3.94 11.70
CA ASN A 99 10.22 3.95 12.25
C ASN A 99 10.57 5.31 12.88
N GLN A 100 10.24 6.40 12.19
CA GLN A 100 10.50 7.76 12.66
C GLN A 100 9.59 8.13 13.84
N ILE A 101 8.30 7.85 13.77
CA ILE A 101 7.32 8.19 14.81
C ILE A 101 7.62 7.45 16.12
N ASN A 102 7.99 6.17 16.04
CA ASN A 102 8.25 5.35 17.22
C ASN A 102 9.71 5.40 17.70
N GLY A 103 10.58 6.14 17.01
CA GLY A 103 11.99 6.28 17.37
C GLY A 103 12.75 4.94 17.39
N PHE A 104 12.45 4.00 16.50
CA PHE A 104 13.10 2.69 16.49
C PHE A 104 14.56 2.71 15.99
N CYS A 105 15.00 3.84 15.44
CA CYS A 105 16.37 4.09 14.99
C CYS A 105 16.91 3.04 14.01
N ILE A 106 16.04 2.44 13.19
CA ILE A 106 16.47 1.57 12.10
C ILE A 106 17.07 2.46 11.01
N GLU A 107 18.27 2.12 10.55
CA GLU A 107 18.93 2.79 9.42
C GLU A 107 18.01 2.80 8.20
N PHE A 108 17.92 3.95 7.52
CA PHE A 108 16.98 4.19 6.43
C PHE A 108 16.93 3.03 5.41
N HIS A 109 18.07 2.64 4.84
CA HIS A 109 18.13 1.59 3.81
C HIS A 109 17.84 0.16 4.32
N LYS A 110 17.68 -0.04 5.62
CA LYS A 110 17.37 -1.33 6.24
C LYS A 110 15.91 -1.43 6.66
N VAL A 111 15.16 -0.34 6.66
CA VAL A 111 13.75 -0.34 7.09
C VAL A 111 12.95 -1.24 6.15
N ALA A 112 12.25 -2.21 6.72
CA ALA A 112 11.30 -3.05 6.00
C ALA A 112 10.03 -3.21 6.82
N ILE A 113 8.87 -3.19 6.15
CA ILE A 113 7.59 -3.45 6.84
C ILE A 113 7.61 -4.86 7.43
N ASP A 114 8.08 -5.84 6.65
CA ASP A 114 8.28 -7.23 7.09
C ASP A 114 9.65 -7.75 6.71
N HIS A 115 10.28 -8.50 7.61
CA HIS A 115 11.41 -9.36 7.28
C HIS A 115 10.91 -10.60 6.55
N GLY A 116 11.38 -10.86 5.33
CA GLY A 116 11.35 -12.21 4.78
C GLY A 116 12.05 -13.15 5.76
N HIS A 117 11.52 -14.37 5.95
CA HIS A 117 11.82 -15.39 6.98
C HIS A 117 13.32 -15.70 7.27
N ARG A 118 14.11 -14.70 7.63
CA ARG A 118 15.54 -14.78 7.95
C ARG A 118 15.72 -14.23 9.35
N ASP A 119 16.17 -15.08 10.27
CA ASP A 119 16.18 -14.77 11.70
C ASP A 119 17.06 -13.57 12.09
N GLY A 120 18.05 -13.19 11.26
CA GLY A 120 18.87 -11.99 11.47
C GLY A 120 18.21 -10.65 11.12
N MET A 121 17.07 -10.66 10.42
CA MET A 121 16.41 -9.45 9.88
C MET A 121 15.33 -8.89 10.83
N ARG A 122 15.01 -9.59 11.92
CA ARG A 122 14.00 -9.15 12.91
C ARG A 122 14.28 -7.75 13.46
N LYS A 123 15.55 -7.38 13.64
CA LYS A 123 15.97 -6.07 14.15
C LYS A 123 15.67 -4.90 13.19
N HIS A 124 15.43 -5.20 11.91
CA HIS A 124 15.14 -4.25 10.85
C HIS A 124 13.67 -4.29 10.40
N CYS A 125 12.89 -5.23 10.95
CA CYS A 125 11.49 -5.40 10.64
C CYS A 125 10.62 -4.52 11.54
N MET A 126 9.87 -3.61 10.92
CA MET A 126 8.96 -2.72 11.62
C MET A 126 7.90 -3.46 12.40
N ARG A 127 7.30 -4.49 11.81
CA ARG A 127 6.33 -5.33 12.49
C ARG A 127 6.90 -6.01 13.74
N CYS A 128 8.11 -6.58 13.66
CA CYS A 128 8.75 -7.19 14.83
C CYS A 128 9.04 -6.18 15.94
N LYS A 129 9.43 -4.95 15.59
CA LYS A 129 9.63 -3.87 16.57
C LYS A 129 8.32 -3.43 17.22
N LEU A 130 7.25 -3.31 16.43
CA LEU A 130 5.91 -2.99 16.92
C LEU A 130 5.33 -4.09 17.80
N ASP A 131 5.59 -5.36 17.47
CA ASP A 131 5.10 -6.50 18.25
C ASP A 131 5.54 -6.43 19.72
N VAL A 132 6.74 -5.90 19.98
CA VAL A 132 7.28 -5.69 21.34
C VAL A 132 6.58 -4.53 22.07
N LYS A 133 6.08 -3.52 21.37
CA LYS A 133 5.40 -2.35 21.98
C LYS A 133 3.99 -2.67 22.47
N ASN A 134 3.32 -3.67 21.89
CA ASN A 134 1.96 -4.13 22.24
C ASN A 134 0.90 -2.99 22.35
N ASN A 135 1.03 -1.95 21.54
CA ASN A 135 0.10 -0.81 21.50
C ASN A 135 -1.00 -0.98 20.43
N HIS A 136 -1.90 0.00 20.30
CA HIS A 136 -2.98 -0.03 19.33
C HIS A 136 -2.47 -0.21 17.89
N LEU A 137 -1.43 0.54 17.51
CA LEU A 137 -0.78 0.43 16.20
C LEU A 137 -0.24 -0.98 15.93
N ALA A 138 0.38 -1.62 16.92
CA ALA A 138 0.88 -2.99 16.77
C ALA A 138 -0.27 -3.98 16.52
N LYS A 139 -1.39 -3.85 17.25
CA LYS A 139 -2.57 -4.69 17.04
C LYS A 139 -3.18 -4.48 15.65
N TYR A 140 -3.31 -3.22 15.24
CA TYR A 140 -3.81 -2.86 13.91
C TYR A 140 -2.92 -3.45 12.80
N VAL A 141 -1.61 -3.26 12.89
CA VAL A 141 -0.64 -3.82 11.92
C VAL A 141 -0.69 -5.35 11.85
N ARG A 142 -0.88 -6.04 12.98
CA ARG A 142 -1.05 -7.51 12.98
C ARG A 142 -2.31 -7.94 12.26
N ALA A 143 -3.40 -7.19 12.44
CA ALA A 143 -4.68 -7.48 11.81
C ALA A 143 -4.63 -7.23 10.29
N GLU A 144 -4.10 -6.09 9.86
CA GLU A 144 -4.10 -5.71 8.43
C GLU A 144 -3.01 -6.39 7.61
N LEU A 145 -1.89 -6.78 8.22
CA LEU A 145 -0.77 -7.41 7.51
C LEU A 145 -0.49 -8.80 8.09
N PRO A 146 -1.40 -9.78 8.15
CA PRO A 146 -1.16 -11.04 8.87
C PRO A 146 0.06 -11.83 8.35
N ARG A 147 0.72 -12.61 9.23
CA ARG A 147 1.77 -13.59 8.81
C ARG A 147 1.14 -14.97 8.66
N ARG A 148 1.58 -15.76 7.68
CA ARG A 148 1.09 -17.13 7.48
C ARG A 148 1.30 -18.05 8.70
N ASN A 149 2.24 -17.71 9.56
CA ASN A 149 2.62 -18.47 10.75
C ASN A 149 1.95 -17.93 12.03
N SER A 150 1.02 -16.97 11.94
CA SER A 150 0.25 -16.55 13.11
C SER A 150 -0.87 -17.56 13.40
N ASN A 151 -1.21 -17.77 14.66
CA ASN A 151 -2.31 -18.64 15.08
C ASN A 151 -3.72 -18.09 14.69
N GLN A 152 -3.78 -17.07 13.84
CA GLN A 152 -4.97 -16.38 13.35
C GLN A 152 -4.93 -16.32 11.82
N ILE A 153 -4.86 -17.49 11.19
CA ILE A 153 -4.86 -17.59 9.72
C ILE A 153 -6.31 -17.44 9.25
N ASN A 154 -6.67 -16.26 8.77
CA ASN A 154 -7.72 -16.15 7.78
C ASN A 154 -7.05 -16.29 6.41
N PRO A 155 -7.08 -17.48 5.76
CA PRO A 155 -6.41 -17.68 4.48
C PRO A 155 -6.96 -16.78 3.37
N ASP A 156 -8.20 -16.31 3.52
CA ASP A 156 -8.89 -15.41 2.58
C ASP A 156 -8.59 -13.93 2.87
N HIS A 157 -7.59 -13.64 3.71
CA HIS A 157 -7.19 -12.27 4.00
C HIS A 157 -6.46 -11.65 2.79
N TRP A 158 -6.94 -10.49 2.35
CA TRP A 158 -6.46 -9.76 1.16
C TRP A 158 -4.93 -9.67 1.05
N TYR A 159 -4.24 -9.53 2.19
CA TYR A 159 -2.78 -9.38 2.25
C TYR A 159 -2.05 -10.60 1.70
N PHE A 160 -2.60 -11.80 1.84
CA PHE A 160 -2.00 -13.01 1.29
C PHE A 160 -2.07 -13.04 -0.23
N ASP A 161 -3.19 -12.62 -0.81
CA ASP A 161 -3.33 -12.50 -2.27
C ASP A 161 -2.42 -11.40 -2.81
N PHE A 162 -2.39 -10.24 -2.15
CA PHE A 162 -1.49 -9.15 -2.49
C PHE A 162 -0.01 -9.59 -2.49
N GLN A 163 0.45 -10.30 -1.46
CA GLN A 163 1.81 -10.85 -1.41
C GLN A 163 2.03 -11.90 -2.50
N GLY A 164 1.02 -12.71 -2.81
CA GLY A 164 1.02 -13.65 -3.92
C GLY A 164 1.30 -12.96 -5.26
N TYR A 165 0.50 -11.93 -5.59
CA TYR A 165 0.66 -11.14 -6.82
C TYR A 165 2.01 -10.42 -6.86
N ARG A 166 2.41 -9.76 -5.77
CA ARG A 166 3.70 -9.08 -5.67
C ARG A 166 4.86 -10.04 -5.95
N ASN A 167 4.85 -11.23 -5.35
CA ASN A 167 5.91 -12.22 -5.56
C ASN A 167 5.96 -12.74 -7.00
N GLN A 168 4.80 -12.94 -7.63
CA GLN A 168 4.72 -13.31 -9.05
C GLN A 168 5.34 -12.22 -9.95
N MET A 169 5.08 -10.95 -9.64
CA MET A 169 5.63 -9.83 -10.42
C MET A 169 7.13 -9.64 -10.24
N ILE A 170 7.65 -9.74 -9.00
CA ILE A 170 9.04 -9.37 -8.68
C ILE A 170 10.03 -10.52 -8.92
N HIS A 171 9.63 -11.78 -8.65
CA HIS A 171 10.62 -12.84 -8.43
C HIS A 171 10.70 -13.95 -9.48
N ARG A 172 9.77 -14.11 -10.45
CA ARG A 172 9.96 -15.13 -11.49
C ARG A 172 9.29 -14.83 -12.83
N THR A 173 10.06 -15.16 -13.87
CA THR A 173 9.73 -15.88 -15.11
C THR A 173 8.82 -17.11 -14.89
N ILE A 174 7.70 -16.99 -14.18
CA ILE A 174 6.59 -17.94 -14.22
C ILE A 174 5.57 -17.31 -15.14
N TYR A 175 5.26 -17.98 -16.24
CA TYR A 175 4.33 -17.56 -17.29
C TYR A 175 3.27 -16.59 -16.79
N VAL A 176 3.48 -15.29 -17.06
CA VAL A 176 2.43 -14.25 -16.95
C VAL A 176 1.45 -14.37 -18.12
N LEU A 177 1.15 -15.61 -18.48
CA LEU A 177 0.21 -16.08 -19.48
C LEU A 177 -0.65 -17.06 -18.69
N LEU A 178 -1.95 -16.76 -18.55
CA LEU A 178 -3.05 -17.62 -18.06
C LEU A 178 -3.85 -17.11 -16.86
N LEU A 179 -3.65 -15.87 -16.40
CA LEU A 179 -4.71 -15.19 -15.64
C LEU A 179 -5.38 -14.19 -16.58
N GLU A 180 -6.43 -14.62 -17.28
CA GLU A 180 -7.47 -13.66 -17.64
C GLU A 180 -7.93 -13.01 -16.32
N PRO A 181 -7.87 -11.69 -16.19
CA PRO A 181 -8.37 -11.03 -15.00
C PRO A 181 -9.85 -11.38 -14.83
N GLY A 182 -10.18 -12.25 -13.87
CA GLY A 182 -11.56 -12.45 -13.45
C GLY A 182 -12.12 -11.11 -12.97
N ARG A 183 -13.29 -10.71 -13.50
CA ARG A 183 -13.89 -9.38 -13.27
C ARG A 183 -14.15 -9.07 -11.79
N ASP A 184 -14.42 -10.09 -10.97
CA ASP A 184 -15.05 -9.88 -9.66
C ASP A 184 -14.08 -9.88 -8.48
N PHE A 185 -12.89 -10.47 -8.61
CA PHE A 185 -11.94 -10.55 -7.49
C PHE A 185 -11.13 -9.26 -7.28
N PHE A 186 -10.87 -8.52 -8.35
CA PHE A 186 -9.81 -7.50 -8.35
C PHE A 186 -10.27 -6.08 -8.00
N GLN A 187 -11.50 -5.68 -8.36
CA GLN A 187 -11.91 -4.27 -8.19
C GLN A 187 -12.13 -3.90 -6.72
N THR A 188 -12.96 -4.67 -6.03
CA THR A 188 -13.34 -4.40 -4.63
C THR A 188 -12.16 -4.63 -3.68
N ALA A 189 -11.36 -5.67 -3.93
CA ALA A 189 -10.18 -5.96 -3.10
C ALA A 189 -9.11 -4.86 -3.18
N LEU A 190 -8.88 -4.28 -4.37
CA LEU A 190 -7.87 -3.23 -4.56
C LEU A 190 -8.29 -1.87 -4.00
N VAL A 191 -9.57 -1.50 -4.14
CA VAL A 191 -10.09 -0.27 -3.52
C VAL A 191 -10.08 -0.39 -2.00
N ASN A 192 -10.52 -1.52 -1.46
CA ASN A 192 -10.45 -1.79 -0.02
C ASN A 192 -9.01 -1.79 0.50
N LEU A 193 -8.05 -2.25 -0.30
CA LEU A 193 -6.63 -2.20 0.04
C LEU A 193 -6.11 -0.76 0.15
N ILE A 194 -6.43 0.11 -0.82
CA ILE A 194 -6.07 1.53 -0.74
C ILE A 194 -6.63 2.17 0.55
N HIS A 195 -7.88 1.85 0.88
CA HIS A 195 -8.53 2.35 2.10
C HIS A 195 -7.87 1.83 3.39
N ARG A 196 -7.50 0.55 3.45
CA ARG A 196 -6.84 -0.05 4.62
C ARG A 196 -5.42 0.48 4.85
N LEU A 197 -4.67 0.72 3.78
CA LEU A 197 -3.35 1.38 3.89
C LEU A 197 -3.47 2.83 4.32
N THR A 198 -4.53 3.50 3.87
CA THR A 198 -4.88 4.85 4.34
C THR A 198 -5.13 4.87 5.84
N GLU A 199 -5.95 3.95 6.37
CA GLU A 199 -6.21 3.82 7.80
C GLU A 199 -4.95 3.43 8.61
N LEU A 200 -4.03 2.68 7.99
CA LEU A 200 -2.74 2.35 8.59
C LEU A 200 -1.89 3.60 8.85
N VAL A 201 -1.84 4.52 7.88
CA VAL A 201 -1.14 5.80 8.01
C VAL A 201 -1.77 6.63 9.13
N MET A 202 -3.10 6.73 9.15
CA MET A 202 -3.83 7.44 10.21
C MET A 202 -3.48 6.89 11.59
N SER A 203 -3.50 5.56 11.74
CA SER A 203 -3.20 4.88 13.00
C SER A 203 -1.76 5.02 13.44
N ALA A 204 -0.82 5.23 12.51
CA ALA A 204 0.59 5.43 12.82
C ALA A 204 0.86 6.80 13.44
N ILE A 205 0.01 7.79 13.15
CA ILE A 205 0.23 9.21 13.46
C ILE A 205 -0.57 9.68 14.70
N THR A 206 -1.63 8.95 15.07
CA THR A 206 -2.42 9.15 16.30
C THR A 206 -1.81 8.44 17.51
#